data_AF-A0AAP6ZYT6-F1
#
_entry.id   AF-A0AAP6ZYT6-F1
#
_cell.length_a   1.000
_cell.length_b   1.000
_cell.length_c   1.000
_cell.angle_alpha   90.00
_cell.angle_beta   90.00
_cell.angle_gamma   90.00
#
_symmetry.space_group_name_H-M   'P 1'
#
loop_
_entity.id
_entity.type
_entity.pdbx_description
1 polymer ?
#
loop_
_entity_poly.entity_id
_entity_poly.type
_entity_poly.pdbx_seq_one_letter_code
_entity_poly.pdbx_strand_id
1 'polypeptide(L)' 'MGKLVICDHPLIQHKLTLIRDKKTTTKDFRELVDEVATLMAYEIT' A
#
# COMPACT_ATOMS: atom_id res chain seq x y z
N MET A 1 13.20 21.89 -1.54
CA MET A 1 12.73 20.52 -1.24
C MET A 1 11.22 20.52 -1.29
N GLY A 2 10.59 19.60 -2.03
CA GLY A 2 9.14 19.49 -2.09
C GLY A 2 8.53 18.98 -0.77
N LYS A 3 7.20 19.12 -0.61
CA LYS A 3 6.47 18.60 0.54
C LYS A 3 6.40 17.07 0.45
N LEU A 4 7.03 16.37 1.40
CA LEU A 4 6.89 14.92 1.56
C LEU A 4 5.63 14.64 2.39
N VAL A 5 4.75 13.77 1.91
CA VAL A 5 3.59 13.27 2.65
C VAL A 5 3.83 11.80 2.94
N ILE A 6 3.82 11.43 4.22
CA ILE A 6 3.93 10.05 4.67
C ILE A 6 2.51 9.56 4.99
N CYS A 7 2.06 8.51 4.28
CA CYS A 7 0.74 7.91 4.50
C CYS A 7 0.82 6.89 5.65
N ASP A 8 0.61 7.36 6.89
CA ASP A 8 0.66 6.54 8.12
C ASP A 8 -0.68 5.85 8.43
N HIS A 9 -1.24 5.14 7.44
CA HIS A 9 -2.49 4.40 7.63
C HIS A 9 -2.20 2.93 8.06
N PRO A 10 -2.80 2.43 9.17
CA PRO A 10 -2.55 1.07 9.67
C PRO A 10 -2.79 -0.05 8.64
N LEU A 11 -3.83 0.09 7.80
CA LEU A 11 -4.11 -0.88 6.75
C LEU A 11 -3.07 -0.84 5.62
N ILE A 12 -2.50 0.33 5.30
CA ILE A 12 -1.42 0.42 4.30
C ILE A 12 -0.21 -0.32 4.83
N GLN A 13 0.18 -0.10 6.10
CA GLN A 13 1.31 -0.79 6.72
C GLN A 13 1.12 -2.32 6.77
N HIS A 14 -0.08 -2.79 7.10
CA HIS A 14 -0.41 -4.22 7.10
C HIS A 14 -0.30 -4.82 5.69
N LYS A 15 -0.93 -4.20 4.68
CA LYS A 15 -0.89 -4.68 3.29
C LYS A 15 0.54 -4.62 2.72
N LEU A 16 1.31 -3.58 3.06
CA LEU A 16 2.72 -3.46 2.64
C LEU A 16 3.58 -4.62 3.17
N THR A 17 3.26 -5.13 4.36
CA THR A 17 3.95 -6.29 4.94
C THR A 17 3.69 -7.54 4.10
N LEU A 18 2.46 -7.75 3.64
CA LEU A 18 2.08 -8.86 2.75
C LEU A 18 2.70 -8.71 1.36
N ILE A 19 2.73 -7.50 0.80
CA ILE A 19 3.36 -7.18 -0.49
C ILE A 19 4.86 -7.50 -0.48
N ARG A 20 5.53 -7.33 0.66
CA ARG A 20 6.96 -7.60 0.84
C ARG A 20 7.29 -9.05 1.14
N ASP A 21 6.31 -9.90 1.42
CA ASP A 21 6.53 -11.33 1.64
C ASP A 21 6.83 -12.04 0.31
N LYS A 22 7.93 -12.80 0.27
CA LYS A 22 8.35 -13.60 -0.89
C LYS A 22 7.40 -14.76 -1.20
N LYS A 23 6.54 -15.15 -0.25
CA LYS A 23 5.54 -16.20 -0.41
C LYS A 23 4.26 -15.70 -1.10
N THR A 24 4.08 -14.39 -1.22
CA THR A 24 2.89 -13.80 -1.82
C THR A 24 2.82 -14.13 -3.31
N THR A 25 1.67 -14.63 -3.75
CA THR A 25 1.50 -15.02 -5.16
C THR A 25 1.37 -13.78 -6.04
N THR A 26 1.64 -13.94 -7.34
CA THR A 26 1.51 -12.83 -8.30
C THR A 26 0.09 -12.27 -8.36
N LYS A 27 -0.93 -13.09 -8.06
CA LYS A 27 -2.33 -12.65 -8.01
C LYS A 27 -2.53 -11.74 -6.79
N ASP A 28 -2.21 -12.24 -5.60
CA ASP A 28 -2.43 -11.51 -4.35
C ASP A 28 -1.61 -10.22 -4.32
N PHE A 29 -0.40 -10.23 -4.89
CA PHE A 29 0.42 -9.03 -5.02
C PHE A 29 -0.29 -7.92 -5.80
N ARG A 30 -0.93 -8.25 -6.94
CA ARG A 30 -1.66 -7.25 -7.73
C ARG A 30 -2.87 -6.71 -6.98
N GLU A 31 -3.63 -7.58 -6.31
CA GLU A 31 -4.80 -7.19 -5.53
C GLU A 31 -4.40 -6.27 -4.36
N LEU A 32 -3.36 -6.63 -3.60
CA LEU A 32 -2.86 -5.83 -2.49
C LEU A 32 -2.34 -4.45 -2.93
N VAL A 33 -1.66 -4.38 -4.08
CA VAL A 33 -1.17 -3.11 -4.62
C VAL A 33 -2.32 -2.19 -5.03
N ASP A 34 -3.38 -2.73 -5.63
CA ASP A 34 -4.57 -1.97 -6.03
C ASP A 34 -5.32 -1.40 -4.81
N GLU A 35 -5.43 -2.20 -3.75
CA GLU A 35 -6.01 -1.76 -2.48
C GLU A 35 -5.17 -0.66 -1.81
N VAL A 36 -3.84 -0.80 -1.81
CA VAL A 36 -2.93 0.22 -1.27
C VAL A 36 -3.01 1.51 -2.08
N ALA A 37 -3.11 1.42 -3.41
CA ALA A 37 -3.29 2.59 -4.29
C ALA A 37 -4.59 3.34 -3.98
N THR A 38 -5.69 2.60 -3.77
CA THR A 38 -6.98 3.18 -3.40
C THR A 38 -6.92 3.92 -2.06
N LEU A 39 -6.27 3.31 -1.05
CA LEU A 39 -6.09 3.94 0.26
C LEU A 39 -5.20 5.19 0.18
N MET A 40 -4.12 5.15 -0.60
CA MET A 40 -3.26 6.33 -0.81
C MET A 40 -4.00 7.45 -1.56
N ALA A 41 -4.85 7.13 -2.53
CA ALA A 41 -5.66 8.12 -3.23
C ALA A 41 -6.64 8.83 -2.26
N TYR A 42 -7.25 8.09 -1.33
CA TYR A 42 -8.12 8.66 -0.30
C TYR A 42 -7.38 9.65 0.61
N GLU A 43 -6.15 9.32 1.05
CA GLU A 43 -5.35 10.17 1.95
C GLU A 43 -4.79 11.45 1.27
N ILE A 44 -4.73 11.47 -0.06
CA ILE A 44 -4.21 12.61 -0.84
C ILE A 44 -5.31 13.61 -1.23
N THR A 45 -6.56 13.17 -1.30
CA THR A 45 -7.70 14.00 -1.74
C THR A 45 -8.26 14.83 -0.59
#